data_AF-A0A2H0WL55-F1
#
_entry.id   AF-A0A2H0WL55-F1
#
_cell.length_a   1.000
_cell.length_b   1.000
_cell.length_c   1.000
_cell.angle_alpha   90.00
_cell.angle_beta   90.00
_cell.angle_gamma   90.00
#
_symmetry.space_group_name_H-M   'P 1'
#
loop_
_entity.id
_entity.type
_entity.pdbx_description
1 polymer ?
#
loop_
_entity_poly.entity_id
_entity_poly.type
_entity_poly.pdbx_seq_one_letter_code
_entity_poly.pdbx_strand_id
1 'polypeptide(L)'
;MKKMISISLPILLIVGGIVFGLLNLSPDSEEFDKPKATVFYSPTCSCCQEYIPYLKRQGFSVEAKSTRDMLSVKERYQIPSEIESCHTTIIGDYFVEGHMPIEAINKLLETKPDILGIGLAGMPLGSPGMGGVKREVFKIYGLSKEEKVTEFLSL
;
A
#
# COMPACT_ATOMS: atom_id res chain seq x y z
N MET A 1 -7.03 42.82 -62.59
CA MET A 1 -6.57 44.19 -62.29
C MET A 1 -7.30 44.71 -61.06
N LYS A 2 -6.57 45.41 -60.19
CA LYS A 2 -7.01 46.11 -58.95
C LYS A 2 -7.34 45.19 -57.77
N LYS A 3 -6.90 45.43 -56.54
CA LYS A 3 -5.78 46.19 -55.92
C LYS A 3 -6.01 45.90 -54.43
N MET A 4 -4.95 45.58 -53.69
CA MET A 4 -4.95 45.64 -52.22
C MET A 4 -5.39 47.04 -51.77
N ILE A 5 -6.06 47.15 -50.62
CA ILE A 5 -5.87 48.19 -49.60
C ILE A 5 -6.41 47.64 -48.27
N SER A 6 -5.50 47.49 -47.32
CA SER A 6 -5.72 47.34 -45.87
C SER A 6 -6.38 48.60 -45.30
N ILE A 7 -7.08 48.54 -44.15
CA ILE A 7 -6.89 49.47 -43.02
C ILE A 7 -7.87 49.16 -41.87
N SER A 8 -7.25 48.88 -40.71
CA SER A 8 -7.62 49.10 -39.30
C SER A 8 -8.91 48.52 -38.69
N LEU A 9 -8.68 47.57 -37.78
CA LEU A 9 -9.48 47.27 -36.59
C LEU A 9 -9.41 48.46 -35.59
N PRO A 10 -10.48 48.71 -34.80
CA PRO A 10 -10.36 48.42 -33.37
C PRO A 10 -11.58 47.69 -32.80
N ILE A 11 -11.27 46.54 -32.20
CA ILE A 11 -11.71 46.01 -30.91
C ILE A 11 -13.13 46.42 -30.49
N LEU A 12 -14.08 45.50 -30.71
CA LEU A 12 -15.28 45.42 -29.89
C LEU A 12 -15.17 44.15 -29.04
N LEU A 13 -14.88 44.34 -27.75
CA LEU A 13 -14.96 43.32 -26.71
C LEU A 13 -16.39 42.77 -26.67
N ILE A 14 -16.59 41.55 -27.15
CA ILE A 14 -17.73 40.72 -26.75
C ILE A 14 -17.16 39.43 -26.17
N VAL A 15 -17.01 39.47 -24.86
CA VAL A 15 -16.87 38.30 -23.99
C VAL A 15 -18.17 37.50 -24.07
N GLY A 16 -18.07 36.19 -24.31
CA GLY A 16 -19.13 35.24 -24.01
C GLY A 16 -19.38 34.19 -25.08
N GLY A 17 -18.91 32.96 -24.83
CA GLY A 17 -19.42 31.79 -25.56
C GLY A 17 -18.44 30.67 -25.88
N ILE A 18 -17.42 30.42 -25.06
CA ILE A 18 -16.74 29.11 -25.05
C ILE A 18 -17.63 28.15 -24.25
N VAL A 19 -18.31 27.22 -24.92
CA VAL A 19 -18.74 25.95 -24.31
C VAL A 19 -18.54 24.88 -25.40
N PHE A 20 -17.29 24.49 -25.69
CA PHE A 20 -16.60 23.42 -24.96
C PHE A 20 -17.44 22.13 -24.93
N GLY A 21 -17.81 21.63 -26.11
CA GLY A 21 -18.14 20.22 -26.32
C GLY A 21 -16.87 19.37 -26.14
N LEU A 22 -16.40 19.26 -24.90
CA LEU A 22 -15.34 18.33 -24.54
C LEU A 22 -15.96 16.95 -24.37
N LEU A 23 -15.41 16.02 -25.15
CA LEU A 23 -15.27 14.61 -24.82
C LEU A 23 -15.13 14.41 -23.30
N ASN A 24 -16.19 13.94 -22.65
CA ASN A 24 -16.07 13.25 -21.36
C ASN A 24 -15.56 11.83 -21.63
N LEU A 25 -14.29 11.73 -22.02
CA LEU A 25 -13.50 10.54 -21.74
C LEU A 25 -13.12 10.67 -20.26
N SER A 26 -14.05 10.29 -19.38
CA SER A 26 -13.64 9.89 -18.04
C SER A 26 -12.73 8.69 -18.26
N PRO A 27 -11.42 8.75 -17.93
CA PRO A 27 -10.65 7.52 -17.87
C PRO A 27 -11.38 6.64 -16.85
N ASP A 28 -11.83 5.47 -17.28
CA ASP A 28 -12.15 4.40 -16.34
C ASP A 28 -10.93 4.31 -15.43
N SER A 29 -11.10 4.67 -14.16
CA SER A 29 -10.12 4.36 -13.16
C SER A 29 -10.05 2.85 -13.16
N GLU A 30 -9.01 2.29 -13.79
CA GLU A 30 -8.60 0.91 -13.64
C GLU A 30 -8.36 0.69 -12.14
N GLU A 31 -9.43 0.39 -11.41
CA GLU A 31 -9.39 0.04 -10.01
C GLU A 31 -8.78 -1.36 -9.98
N PHE A 32 -7.45 -1.41 -9.92
CA PHE A 32 -6.72 -2.64 -9.69
C PHE A 32 -7.27 -3.27 -8.43
N ASP A 33 -8.07 -4.32 -8.58
CA ASP A 33 -8.65 -5.04 -7.45
C ASP A 33 -7.50 -5.59 -6.61
N LYS A 34 -7.33 -5.02 -5.41
CA LYS A 34 -6.22 -5.39 -4.54
C LYS A 34 -6.37 -6.86 -4.16
N PRO A 35 -5.27 -7.66 -4.18
CA PRO A 35 -5.37 -9.04 -3.76
C PRO A 35 -5.94 -9.13 -2.34
N LYS A 36 -6.78 -10.14 -2.10
CA LYS A 36 -7.32 -10.40 -0.76
C LYS A 36 -6.19 -10.53 0.26
N ALA A 37 -6.34 -9.85 1.40
CA ALA A 37 -5.41 -9.93 2.52
C ALA A 37 -5.98 -10.85 3.61
N THR A 38 -5.25 -11.89 4.00
CA THR A 38 -5.63 -12.74 5.15
C THR A 38 -4.73 -12.42 6.34
N VAL A 39 -5.30 -11.88 7.41
CA VAL A 39 -4.55 -11.50 8.62
C VAL A 39 -4.72 -12.57 9.69
N PHE A 40 -3.62 -13.22 10.05
CA PHE A 40 -3.53 -14.12 11.21
C PHE A 40 -3.04 -13.35 12.43
N TYR A 41 -3.79 -13.42 13.53
CA TYR A 41 -3.48 -12.64 14.73
C TYR A 41 -3.96 -13.32 16.01
N SER A 42 -3.41 -12.92 17.16
CA SER A 42 -3.96 -13.34 18.46
C SER A 42 -5.25 -12.58 18.80
N PRO A 43 -6.34 -13.24 19.25
CA PRO A 43 -7.57 -12.55 19.64
C PRO A 43 -7.40 -11.59 20.81
N THR A 44 -6.32 -11.70 21.60
CA THR A 44 -6.02 -10.81 22.72
C THR A 44 -5.08 -9.66 22.35
N CYS A 45 -4.60 -9.59 21.10
CA CYS A 45 -3.74 -8.51 20.62
C CYS A 45 -4.59 -7.32 20.15
N SER A 46 -4.62 -6.23 20.92
CA SER A 46 -5.42 -5.04 20.59
C SER A 46 -4.87 -4.28 19.38
N CYS A 47 -3.55 -4.08 19.29
CA CYS A 47 -2.94 -3.38 18.15
C CYS A 47 -3.16 -4.13 16.82
N CYS A 48 -3.13 -5.47 16.84
CA CYS A 48 -3.46 -6.30 15.68
C CYS A 48 -4.92 -6.07 15.21
N GLN A 49 -5.84 -5.88 16.16
CA GLN A 49 -7.24 -5.56 15.86
C GLN A 49 -7.41 -4.15 15.27
N GLU A 50 -6.51 -3.21 15.59
CA GLU A 50 -6.46 -1.89 14.96
C GLU A 50 -5.83 -1.91 13.56
N TYR A 51 -4.92 -2.84 13.31
CA TYR A 51 -4.28 -2.99 12.00
C TYR A 51 -5.24 -3.50 10.91
N ILE A 52 -6.14 -4.43 11.25
CA ILE A 52 -7.16 -4.96 10.32
C ILE A 52 -8.01 -3.85 9.66
N PRO A 53 -8.65 -2.93 10.40
CA PRO A 53 -9.40 -1.84 9.79
C PRO A 53 -8.51 -0.82 9.09
N TYR A 54 -7.24 -0.68 9.48
CA TYR A 54 -6.28 0.10 8.70
C TYR A 54 -6.12 -0.48 7.28
N LEU A 55 -5.85 -1.78 7.14
CA LEU A 55 -5.74 -2.43 5.82
C LEU A 55 -7.01 -2.27 4.98
N LYS A 56 -8.19 -2.41 5.61
CA LYS A 56 -9.47 -2.17 4.92
C LYS A 56 -9.58 -0.73 4.39
N ARG A 57 -9.17 0.28 5.16
CA ARG A 57 -9.13 1.68 4.69
C ARG A 57 -8.13 1.91 3.57
N GLN A 58 -7.11 1.07 3.45
CA GLN A 58 -6.18 1.08 2.31
C GLN A 58 -6.73 0.33 1.08
N GLY A 59 -8.00 -0.10 1.09
CA GLY A 59 -8.67 -0.72 -0.06
C GLY A 59 -8.50 -2.23 -0.17
N PHE A 60 -7.94 -2.91 0.84
CA PHE A 60 -7.85 -4.36 0.82
C PHE A 60 -9.17 -5.02 1.25
N SER A 61 -9.57 -6.08 0.54
CA SER A 61 -10.52 -7.06 1.06
C SER A 61 -9.82 -7.92 2.12
N VAL A 62 -10.15 -7.71 3.41
CA VAL A 62 -9.44 -8.34 4.54
C VAL A 62 -10.27 -9.46 5.17
N GLU A 63 -9.71 -10.67 5.17
CA GLU A 63 -10.16 -11.79 6.01
C GLU A 63 -9.32 -11.85 7.29
N ALA A 64 -9.96 -11.73 8.45
CA ALA A 64 -9.29 -11.83 9.75
C ALA A 64 -9.45 -13.24 10.33
N LYS A 65 -8.33 -13.91 10.63
CA LYS A 65 -8.27 -15.25 11.24
C LYS A 65 -7.57 -15.17 12.58
N SER A 66 -8.35 -15.18 13.66
CA SER A 66 -7.76 -15.24 14.99
C SER A 66 -7.26 -16.65 15.31
N THR A 67 -6.10 -16.75 15.98
CA THR A 67 -5.53 -18.00 16.46
C THR A 67 -4.87 -17.77 17.82
N ARG A 68 -4.85 -18.80 18.67
CA ARG A 68 -4.05 -18.77 19.91
C ARG A 68 -2.62 -19.27 19.71
N ASP A 69 -2.33 -19.81 18.54
CA ASP A 69 -1.03 -20.35 18.16
C ASP A 69 -0.51 -19.60 16.94
N MET A 70 0.13 -18.47 17.20
CA MET A 70 0.79 -17.67 16.16
C MET A 70 2.14 -18.27 15.74
N LEU A 71 2.78 -19.08 16.60
CA LEU A 71 4.06 -19.71 16.27
C LEU A 71 3.89 -20.68 15.10
N SER A 72 2.87 -21.54 15.14
CA SER A 72 2.54 -22.43 14.02
C SER A 72 2.23 -21.68 12.71
N VAL A 73 1.72 -20.45 12.77
CA VAL A 73 1.52 -19.62 11.56
C VAL A 73 2.87 -19.16 11.01
N LYS A 74 3.75 -18.63 11.86
CA LYS A 74 5.07 -18.13 11.45
C LYS A 74 5.95 -19.24 10.89
N GLU A 75 5.97 -20.40 11.55
CA GLU A 75 6.67 -21.60 11.08
C GLU A 75 6.18 -22.05 9.70
N ARG A 76 4.86 -22.07 9.48
CA ARG A 76 4.26 -22.42 8.18
C ARG A 76 4.75 -21.52 7.05
N TYR A 77 4.94 -20.23 7.33
CA TYR A 77 5.39 -19.24 6.34
C TYR A 77 6.91 -18.99 6.41
N GLN A 78 7.66 -19.80 7.16
CA GLN A 78 9.12 -19.74 7.28
C GLN A 78 9.62 -18.35 7.72
N ILE A 79 8.86 -17.66 8.57
CA ILE A 79 9.23 -16.33 9.04
C ILE A 79 10.31 -16.48 10.12
N PRO A 80 11.53 -15.94 9.92
CA PRO A 80 12.58 -16.07 10.90
C PRO A 80 12.40 -15.05 12.04
N SER A 81 12.87 -15.44 13.23
CA SER A 81 12.71 -14.67 14.48
C SER A 81 13.20 -13.22 14.40
N GLU A 82 14.19 -12.94 13.56
CA GLU A 82 14.77 -11.60 13.38
C GLU A 82 13.83 -10.57 12.73
N ILE A 83 12.77 -11.00 12.02
CA ILE A 83 11.78 -10.10 11.41
C ILE A 83 10.36 -10.30 11.95
N GLU A 84 10.19 -11.10 13.01
CA GLU A 84 8.88 -11.40 13.59
C GLU A 84 8.21 -10.20 14.27
N SER A 85 6.89 -10.23 14.25
CA SER A 85 5.99 -9.30 14.92
C SER A 85 4.78 -10.03 15.53
N CYS A 86 3.74 -9.30 15.92
CA CYS A 86 2.57 -9.84 16.62
C CYS A 86 1.54 -10.53 15.71
N HIS A 87 1.57 -10.27 14.40
CA HIS A 87 0.62 -10.83 13.43
C HIS A 87 1.25 -10.96 12.04
N THR A 88 0.66 -11.82 11.21
CA THR A 88 1.12 -12.12 9.86
C THR A 88 -0.03 -11.90 8.87
N THR A 89 0.21 -11.13 7.82
CA THR A 89 -0.75 -10.93 6.73
C THR A 89 -0.28 -11.66 5.49
N ILE A 90 -1.15 -12.42 4.83
CA ILE A 90 -0.87 -13.07 3.55
C ILE A 90 -1.58 -12.31 2.44
N ILE A 91 -0.84 -11.86 1.44
CA ILE A 91 -1.35 -11.09 0.29
C ILE A 91 -0.72 -11.66 -0.98
N GLY A 92 -1.54 -12.31 -1.82
CA GLY A 92 -1.03 -13.08 -2.95
C GLY A 92 -0.07 -14.17 -2.48
N ASP A 93 1.13 -14.20 -3.07
CA ASP A 93 2.18 -15.18 -2.74
C ASP A 93 3.12 -14.73 -1.61
N TYR A 94 2.89 -13.55 -1.03
CA TYR A 94 3.77 -12.97 -0.02
C TYR A 94 3.18 -13.03 1.39
N PHE A 95 4.04 -13.26 2.38
CA PHE A 95 3.75 -12.82 3.74
C PHE A 95 4.15 -11.35 3.94
N VAL A 96 3.43 -10.68 4.83
CA VAL A 96 3.68 -9.33 5.32
C VAL A 96 3.59 -9.40 6.84
N GLU A 97 4.74 -9.32 7.49
CA GLU A 97 4.89 -9.55 8.92
C GLU A 97 4.89 -8.22 9.69
N GLY A 98 3.95 -8.12 10.64
CA GLY A 98 3.82 -6.98 11.54
C GLY A 98 3.05 -5.77 11.01
N HIS A 99 3.18 -4.68 11.76
CA HIS A 99 2.47 -3.41 11.55
C HIS A 99 3.00 -2.65 10.33
N MET A 100 2.79 -3.23 9.14
CA MET A 100 3.41 -2.78 7.91
C MET A 100 2.77 -1.49 7.37
N PRO A 101 3.57 -0.44 7.08
CA PRO A 101 3.10 0.71 6.31
C PRO A 101 2.65 0.33 4.90
N ILE A 102 1.60 0.97 4.41
CA ILE A 102 1.02 0.69 3.09
C ILE A 102 2.03 0.91 1.95
N GLU A 103 2.95 1.84 2.12
CA GLU A 103 4.02 2.16 1.16
C GLU A 103 4.88 0.92 0.86
N ALA A 104 5.16 0.12 1.88
CA ALA A 104 5.94 -1.11 1.71
C ALA A 104 5.13 -2.23 1.04
N ILE A 105 3.85 -2.36 1.40
CA ILE A 105 2.95 -3.34 0.77
C ILE A 105 2.75 -3.00 -0.70
N ASN A 106 2.52 -1.72 -1.03
CA ASN A 106 2.37 -1.28 -2.42
C ASN A 106 3.65 -1.55 -3.22
N LYS A 107 4.83 -1.17 -2.68
CA LYS A 107 6.11 -1.49 -3.34
C LYS A 107 6.29 -2.99 -3.58
N LEU A 108 5.91 -3.82 -2.61
CA LEU A 108 5.98 -5.28 -2.74
C LEU A 108 5.09 -5.79 -3.89
N LEU A 109 3.83 -5.34 -3.95
CA LEU A 109 2.86 -5.77 -4.95
C LEU A 109 3.13 -5.20 -6.35
N GLU A 110 3.75 -4.02 -6.43
CA GLU A 110 4.14 -3.37 -7.68
C GLU A 110 5.40 -4.03 -8.28
N THR A 111 6.44 -4.22 -7.46
CA THR A 111 7.73 -4.71 -7.94
C THR A 111 7.81 -6.23 -8.03
N LYS A 112 6.94 -6.95 -7.31
CA LYS A 112 6.86 -8.42 -7.26
C LYS A 112 8.24 -9.09 -7.19
N PRO A 113 9.07 -8.73 -6.19
CA PRO A 113 10.42 -9.26 -6.07
C PRO A 113 10.39 -10.77 -5.78
N ASP A 114 11.49 -11.46 -6.10
CA ASP A 114 11.63 -12.91 -5.87
C ASP A 114 12.00 -13.23 -4.41
N ILE A 115 11.06 -12.96 -3.51
CA ILE A 115 11.16 -13.15 -2.06
C ILE A 115 9.90 -13.85 -1.54
N LEU A 116 9.96 -14.42 -0.34
CA LEU A 116 8.81 -15.03 0.32
C LEU A 116 7.90 -14.00 1.00
N GLY A 117 8.46 -12.87 1.40
CA GLY A 117 7.70 -11.82 2.08
C GLY A 117 8.60 -10.76 2.71
N ILE A 118 7.95 -9.82 3.40
CA ILE A 118 8.60 -8.71 4.10
C ILE A 118 8.17 -8.66 5.57
N GLY A 119 9.04 -8.15 6.45
CA GLY A 119 8.75 -7.99 7.87
C GLY A 119 9.26 -6.68 8.46
N LEU A 120 8.42 -6.10 9.32
CA LEU A 120 8.79 -5.02 10.22
C LEU A 120 8.84 -5.58 11.64
N ALA A 121 10.06 -5.81 12.12
CA ALA A 121 10.31 -6.52 13.37
C ALA A 121 9.71 -5.78 14.59
N GLY A 122 9.21 -6.55 15.54
CA GLY A 122 8.68 -6.04 16.80
C GLY A 122 7.36 -5.30 16.61
N MET A 123 7.18 -4.19 17.34
CA MET A 123 5.95 -3.40 17.35
C MET A 123 6.30 -1.91 17.52
N PRO A 124 6.92 -1.27 16.51
CA PRO A 124 7.42 0.09 16.64
C PRO A 124 6.27 1.10 16.74
N LEU A 125 6.41 2.09 17.63
CA LEU A 125 5.43 3.18 17.77
C LEU A 125 5.33 4.01 16.48
N GLY A 126 4.13 4.49 16.20
CA GLY A 126 3.82 5.24 14.98
C GLY A 126 3.60 4.37 13.74
N SER A 127 3.85 3.06 13.81
CA SER A 127 3.44 2.13 12.76
C SER A 127 1.91 1.92 12.79
N PRO A 128 1.27 1.54 11.67
CA PRO A 128 -0.18 1.40 11.61
C PRO A 128 -0.73 0.46 12.68
N GLY A 129 -1.63 0.95 13.55
CA GLY A 129 -2.20 0.19 14.67
C GLY A 129 -1.37 0.19 15.96
N MET A 130 -0.17 0.79 15.98
CA MET A 130 0.66 0.91 17.19
C MET A 130 0.53 2.24 17.94
N GLY A 131 -0.38 3.13 17.50
CA GLY A 131 -0.57 4.46 18.10
C GLY A 131 0.72 5.28 18.19
N GLY A 132 0.68 6.39 18.93
CA GLY A 132 1.85 7.24 19.15
C GLY A 132 2.38 7.93 17.89
N VAL A 133 3.64 8.37 17.94
CA VAL A 133 4.31 9.11 16.86
C VAL A 133 5.55 8.33 16.44
N LYS A 134 5.80 8.23 15.13
CA LYS A 134 7.02 7.64 14.57
C LYS A 134 8.24 8.46 15.01
N ARG A 135 9.20 7.80 15.67
CA ARG A 135 10.45 8.45 16.15
C ARG A 135 11.72 7.97 15.46
N GLU A 136 11.62 6.87 14.74
CA GLU A 136 12.75 6.22 14.09
C GLU A 136 12.40 5.84 12.66
N VAL A 137 13.42 5.46 11.90
CA VAL A 137 13.25 4.89 10.56
C VAL A 137 12.75 3.47 10.70
N PHE A 138 11.65 3.14 10.02
CA PHE A 138 11.17 1.77 9.95
C PHE A 138 12.00 1.03 8.91
N LYS A 139 12.87 0.15 9.40
CA LYS A 139 13.62 -0.78 8.56
C LYS A 139 12.77 -2.02 8.29
N ILE A 140 12.47 -2.23 7.03
CA ILE A 140 11.64 -3.33 6.56
C ILE A 140 12.56 -4.27 5.80
N TYR A 141 12.53 -5.55 6.18
CA TYR A 141 13.39 -6.57 5.62
C TYR A 141 12.59 -7.53 4.76
N GLY A 142 13.19 -8.03 3.69
CA GLY A 142 12.65 -9.11 2.87
C GLY A 142 13.38 -10.42 3.13
N LEU A 143 12.65 -11.54 3.07
CA LEU A 143 13.19 -12.89 3.14
C LEU A 143 13.26 -13.51 1.75
N SER A 144 14.45 -13.78 1.22
CA SER A 144 14.60 -14.45 -0.08
C SER A 144 14.20 -15.93 -0.01
N LYS A 145 14.01 -16.56 -1.17
CA LYS A 145 13.82 -18.02 -1.29
C LYS A 145 15.04 -18.84 -0.82
N GLU A 146 16.19 -18.20 -0.68
CA GLU A 146 17.43 -18.79 -0.15
C GLU A 146 17.56 -18.54 1.38
N GLU A 147 16.45 -18.19 2.04
CA GLU A 147 16.37 -17.92 3.48
C GLU A 147 17.27 -16.77 3.97
N LYS A 148 17.64 -15.86 3.06
CA LYS A 148 18.46 -14.71 3.39
C LYS A 148 17.59 -13.49 3.68
N VAL A 149 17.80 -12.89 4.84
CA VAL A 149 17.16 -11.63 5.23
C VAL A 149 18.02 -10.45 4.75
N THR A 150 17.38 -9.52 4.03
CA THR A 150 18.02 -8.30 3.54
C THR A 150 17.09 -7.12 3.66
N GLU A 151 17.63 -5.91 3.82
CA GLU A 151 16.81 -4.69 3.83
C GLU A 151 16.07 -4.53 2.49
N PHE A 152 14.75 -4.35 2.58
CA PHE A 152 13.87 -4.17 1.42
C PHE A 152 13.49 -2.69 1.23
N LEU A 153 13.26 -1.98 2.33
CA LEU A 153 12.84 -0.58 2.35
C LEU A 153 13.12 0.04 3.72
N SER A 154 13.45 1.33 3.73
CA SER A 154 13.51 2.16 4.93
C SER A 154 12.54 3.34 4.77
N LEU A 155 11.72 3.60 5.80
CA LEU A 155 10.70 4.67 5.84
C LEU A 155 10.87 5.58 7.04
#